data_AF-A0A3Q9BXG2-F1
#
_entry.id   AF-A0A3Q9BXG2-F1
#
_cell.length_a   1.000
_cell.length_b   1.000
_cell.length_c   1.000
_cell.angle_alpha   90.00
_cell.angle_beta   90.00
_cell.angle_gamma   90.00
#
_symmetry.space_group_name_H-M   'P 1'
#
loop_
_entity.id
_entity.type
_entity.pdbx_description
1 polymer ?
#
loop_
_entity_poly.entity_id
_entity_poly.type
_entity_poly.pdbx_seq_one_letter_code
_entity_poly.pdbx_strand_id
1 'polypeptide(L)'
;MERTASLTYLLRSLDHETAVLLLAYALYGANRADLARGLGGINEWLAHFKSQTALFQARLPRNHSSARELWYTDDGNSLVIDEELRALIREWKIEERFAPHCRQCRVVFERPKSARRPREYCSNACRQKAYRARRKAARSGDGDRG
;
A
#
# COMPACT_ATOMS: atom_id res chain seq x y z
N MET A 1 -10.36 -21.26 -11.78
CA MET A 1 -11.02 -19.95 -11.96
C MET A 1 -11.92 -19.54 -10.78
N GLU A 2 -12.08 -20.36 -9.73
CA GLU A 2 -13.00 -20.06 -8.60
C GLU A 2 -12.43 -19.13 -7.50
N ARG A 3 -11.09 -19.04 -7.34
CA ARG A 3 -10.47 -18.29 -6.23
C ARG A 3 -10.68 -16.78 -6.29
N THR A 4 -10.76 -16.19 -7.48
CA THR A 4 -10.82 -14.72 -7.64
C THR A 4 -12.24 -14.16 -7.50
N ALA A 5 -13.27 -14.92 -7.91
CA ALA A 5 -14.66 -14.63 -7.57
C ALA A 5 -14.88 -14.56 -6.05
N SER A 6 -14.17 -15.39 -5.29
CA SER A 6 -14.18 -15.34 -3.82
C SER A 6 -13.52 -14.08 -3.26
N LEU A 7 -12.51 -13.53 -3.92
CA LEU A 7 -11.84 -12.30 -3.49
C LEU A 7 -12.67 -11.03 -3.76
N THR A 8 -13.22 -10.90 -4.97
CA THR A 8 -14.14 -9.78 -5.30
C THR A 8 -15.35 -9.80 -4.36
N TYR A 9 -15.90 -10.99 -4.09
CA TYR A 9 -16.98 -11.16 -3.12
C TYR A 9 -16.57 -10.71 -1.71
N LEU A 10 -15.40 -11.15 -1.22
CA LEU A 10 -14.87 -10.74 0.08
C LEU A 10 -14.74 -9.22 0.17
N LEU A 11 -14.14 -8.58 -0.83
CA LEU A 11 -13.96 -7.12 -0.86
C LEU A 11 -15.29 -6.38 -0.85
N ARG A 12 -16.31 -6.90 -1.54
CA ARG A 12 -17.66 -6.31 -1.53
C ARG A 12 -18.42 -6.53 -0.21
N SER A 13 -18.05 -7.54 0.57
CA SER A 13 -18.67 -7.82 1.87
C SER A 13 -18.12 -6.95 3.01
N LEU A 14 -16.96 -6.32 2.80
CA LEU A 14 -16.35 -5.38 3.73
C LEU A 14 -16.89 -3.96 3.53
N ASP A 15 -16.73 -3.09 4.53
CA ASP A 15 -16.96 -1.67 4.30
C ASP A 15 -15.98 -1.14 3.23
N HIS A 16 -16.43 -0.17 2.45
CA HIS A 16 -15.69 0.32 1.28
C HIS A 16 -14.27 0.80 1.65
N GLU A 17 -14.10 1.48 2.79
CA GLU A 17 -12.79 2.00 3.19
C GLU A 17 -11.82 0.85 3.53
N THR A 18 -12.29 -0.16 4.27
CA THR A 18 -11.54 -1.37 4.59
C THR A 18 -11.17 -2.16 3.34
N ALA A 19 -12.11 -2.33 2.41
CA ALA A 19 -11.88 -3.04 1.15
C ALA A 19 -10.79 -2.35 0.30
N VAL A 20 -10.88 -1.01 0.18
CA VAL A 20 -9.89 -0.17 -0.52
C VAL A 20 -8.51 -0.30 0.14
N LEU A 21 -8.45 -0.27 1.47
CA LEU A 21 -7.19 -0.40 2.22
C LEU A 21 -6.54 -1.76 2.02
N LEU A 22 -7.34 -2.83 2.09
CA LEU A 22 -6.86 -4.19 1.90
C LEU A 22 -6.31 -4.38 0.48
N LEU A 23 -7.04 -3.88 -0.52
CA LEU A 23 -6.64 -3.92 -1.93
C LEU A 23 -5.37 -3.08 -2.20
N ALA A 24 -5.29 -1.86 -1.66
CA ALA A 24 -4.10 -1.02 -1.80
C ALA A 24 -2.87 -1.64 -1.11
N TYR A 25 -3.06 -2.26 0.06
CA TYR A 25 -2.00 -2.99 0.75
C TYR A 25 -1.52 -4.19 -0.06
N ALA A 26 -2.43 -4.99 -0.61
CA ALA A 26 -2.11 -6.17 -1.40
C ALA A 26 -1.41 -5.83 -2.72
N LEU A 27 -1.89 -4.82 -3.45
CA LEU A 27 -1.33 -4.41 -4.75
C LEU A 27 0.04 -3.73 -4.64
N TYR A 28 0.21 -2.85 -3.66
CA TYR A 28 1.40 -2.00 -3.60
C TYR A 28 2.35 -2.35 -2.47
N GLY A 29 1.97 -3.20 -1.52
CA GLY A 29 2.68 -3.29 -0.23
C GLY A 29 2.75 -1.91 0.42
N ALA A 30 1.65 -1.15 0.34
CA ALA A 30 1.61 0.26 0.67
C ALA A 30 2.16 0.50 2.09
N ASN A 31 3.16 1.38 2.20
CA ASN A 31 3.69 1.78 3.51
C ASN A 31 2.69 2.75 4.18
N ARG A 32 2.86 2.98 5.48
CA ARG A 32 1.95 3.82 6.29
C ARG A 32 1.71 5.21 5.69
N ALA A 33 2.74 5.83 5.12
CA ALA A 33 2.65 7.15 4.51
C ALA A 33 1.84 7.16 3.21
N ASP A 34 1.98 6.11 2.38
CA ASP A 34 1.19 5.98 1.16
C ASP A 34 -0.30 5.74 1.46
N LEU A 35 -0.59 4.91 2.48
CA LEU A 35 -1.95 4.65 2.95
C LEU A 35 -2.59 5.91 3.55
N ALA A 36 -1.87 6.62 4.41
CA ALA A 36 -2.30 7.88 5.00
C ALA A 36 -2.69 8.91 3.93
N ARG A 37 -1.85 9.08 2.92
CA ARG A 37 -2.12 9.98 1.81
C ARG A 37 -3.34 9.55 0.99
N GLY A 38 -3.42 8.27 0.60
CA GLY A 38 -4.52 7.77 -0.23
C GLY A 38 -5.89 7.80 0.45
N LEU A 39 -5.91 7.90 1.78
CA LEU A 39 -7.11 8.11 2.61
C LEU A 39 -7.41 9.58 2.91
N GLY A 40 -6.84 10.53 2.15
CA GLY A 40 -7.11 11.95 2.32
C GLY A 40 -6.18 12.65 3.33
N GLY A 41 -4.98 12.10 3.55
CA GLY A 41 -3.98 12.74 4.41
C GLY A 41 -4.21 12.51 5.91
N ILE A 42 -4.87 11.41 6.28
CA ILE A 42 -5.03 11.03 7.68
C ILE A 42 -3.66 10.75 8.34
N ASN A 43 -3.63 10.74 9.67
CA ASN A 43 -2.46 10.33 10.45
C ASN A 43 -1.93 8.95 10.01
N GLU A 44 -0.61 8.81 9.84
CA GLU A 44 0.08 7.54 9.54
C GLU A 44 -0.24 6.40 10.51
N TRP A 45 -0.39 6.71 11.80
CA TRP A 45 -0.81 5.78 12.83
C TRP A 45 -2.23 5.29 12.60
N LEU A 46 -3.16 6.20 12.26
CA LEU A 46 -4.55 5.82 11.98
C LEU A 46 -4.65 4.98 10.70
N ALA A 47 -3.89 5.32 9.66
CA ALA A 47 -3.78 4.51 8.46
C ALA A 47 -3.20 3.12 8.74
N HIS A 48 -2.20 3.04 9.62
CA HIS A 48 -1.64 1.77 10.07
C HIS A 48 -2.66 0.95 10.86
N PHE A 49 -3.37 1.57 11.79
CA PHE A 49 -4.39 0.91 12.58
C PHE A 49 -5.51 0.37 11.69
N LYS A 50 -6.07 1.20 10.80
CA LYS A 50 -7.10 0.78 9.85
C LYS A 50 -6.64 -0.37 8.94
N SER A 51 -5.41 -0.34 8.44
CA SER A 51 -4.87 -1.44 7.62
C SER A 51 -4.64 -2.74 8.41
N GLN A 52 -4.21 -2.66 9.67
CA GLN A 52 -4.12 -3.85 10.53
C GLN A 52 -5.50 -4.44 10.82
N THR A 53 -6.50 -3.59 11.11
CA THR A 53 -7.89 -4.01 11.30
C THR A 53 -8.45 -4.68 10.04
N ALA A 54 -8.18 -4.12 8.86
CA ALA A 54 -8.57 -4.72 7.58
C ALA A 54 -7.96 -6.11 7.38
N LEU A 55 -6.66 -6.26 7.64
CA LEU A 55 -5.98 -7.56 7.56
C LEU A 55 -6.52 -8.56 8.58
N PHE A 56 -6.86 -8.11 9.78
CA PHE A 56 -7.44 -8.94 10.82
C PHE A 56 -8.84 -9.43 10.42
N GLN A 57 -9.71 -8.53 9.96
CA GLN A 57 -11.05 -8.87 9.48
C GLN A 57 -10.98 -9.87 8.33
N ALA A 58 -10.05 -9.68 7.39
CA ALA A 58 -9.82 -10.58 6.28
C ALA A 58 -9.30 -11.98 6.68
N ARG A 59 -8.86 -12.17 7.94
CA ARG A 59 -8.43 -13.46 8.51
C ARG A 59 -9.50 -14.14 9.37
N LEU A 60 -10.64 -13.50 9.59
CA LEU A 60 -11.67 -14.06 10.46
C LEU A 60 -12.28 -15.35 9.87
N PRO A 61 -12.64 -16.35 10.70
CA PRO A 61 -13.15 -17.65 10.24
C PRO A 61 -14.39 -17.57 9.37
N ARG A 62 -15.20 -16.51 9.53
CA ARG A 62 -16.40 -16.25 8.72
C ARG A 62 -16.09 -16.02 7.24
N ASN A 63 -14.82 -15.78 6.89
CA ASN A 63 -14.39 -15.54 5.51
C ASN A 63 -13.88 -16.82 4.82
N HIS A 64 -14.01 -17.99 5.46
CA HIS A 64 -13.82 -19.37 4.96
C HIS A 64 -12.49 -19.74 4.26
N SER A 65 -11.68 -18.78 3.86
CA SER A 65 -10.34 -18.91 3.30
C SER A 65 -9.48 -17.79 3.86
N SER A 66 -8.22 -18.04 4.22
CA SER A 66 -7.38 -16.92 4.65
C SER A 66 -7.20 -15.98 3.46
N ALA A 67 -7.36 -14.67 3.65
CA ALA A 67 -7.21 -13.72 2.54
C ALA A 67 -5.91 -13.95 1.76
N ARG A 68 -4.83 -14.32 2.46
CA ARG A 68 -3.54 -14.66 1.84
C ARG A 68 -3.63 -15.78 0.78
N GLU A 69 -4.44 -16.80 1.00
CA GLU A 69 -4.65 -17.90 0.03
C GLU A 69 -5.48 -17.45 -1.19
N LEU A 70 -6.28 -16.39 -1.04
CA LEU A 70 -7.08 -15.81 -2.13
C LEU A 70 -6.26 -14.81 -2.96
N TRP A 71 -5.36 -14.05 -2.33
CA TRP A 71 -4.59 -13.00 -3.00
C TRP A 71 -3.44 -13.53 -3.87
N TYR A 72 -2.77 -14.60 -3.44
CA TYR A 72 -1.51 -15.04 -4.05
C TYR A 72 -1.65 -16.38 -4.77
N THR A 73 -0.92 -16.55 -5.87
CA THR A 73 -0.70 -17.86 -6.51
C THR A 73 0.06 -18.80 -5.58
N ASP A 74 0.14 -20.08 -5.95
CA ASP A 74 0.82 -21.11 -5.17
C ASP A 74 2.33 -20.83 -4.98
N ASP A 75 2.92 -19.92 -5.77
CA ASP A 75 4.27 -19.38 -5.57
C ASP A 75 4.40 -18.40 -4.37
N GLY A 76 3.27 -18.02 -3.76
CA GLY A 76 3.16 -17.10 -2.63
C GLY A 76 3.57 -15.65 -2.91
N ASN A 77 3.91 -15.31 -4.15
CA ASN A 77 4.56 -14.05 -4.51
C ASN A 77 3.85 -13.28 -5.63
N SER A 78 3.02 -13.95 -6.44
CA SER A 78 2.30 -13.29 -7.53
C SER A 78 0.83 -13.09 -7.16
N LEU A 79 0.37 -11.84 -7.24
CA LEU A 79 -1.02 -11.50 -6.97
C LEU A 79 -1.88 -11.88 -8.18
N VAL A 80 -2.96 -12.63 -7.98
CA VAL A 80 -3.88 -12.96 -9.07
C VAL A 80 -4.86 -11.80 -9.28
N ILE A 81 -4.80 -11.16 -10.45
CA ILE A 81 -5.72 -10.08 -10.83
C ILE A 81 -6.53 -10.52 -12.05
N ASP A 82 -7.81 -10.85 -11.83
CA ASP A 82 -8.77 -11.15 -12.89
C ASP A 82 -9.53 -9.89 -13.35
N GLU A 83 -10.48 -10.05 -14.28
CA GLU A 83 -11.18 -8.91 -14.87
C GLU A 83 -12.12 -8.21 -13.87
N GLU A 84 -12.74 -8.95 -12.95
CA GLU A 84 -13.58 -8.36 -11.89
C GLU A 84 -12.76 -7.53 -10.91
N LEU A 85 -11.60 -8.04 -10.48
CA LEU A 85 -10.70 -7.30 -9.62
C LEU A 85 -10.12 -6.08 -10.35
N ARG A 86 -9.81 -6.18 -11.65
CA ARG A 86 -9.44 -5.01 -12.47
C ARG A 86 -10.55 -3.98 -12.56
N ALA A 87 -11.81 -4.41 -12.65
CA ALA A 87 -12.95 -3.50 -12.63
C ALA A 87 -13.00 -2.73 -11.31
N LEU A 88 -12.87 -3.41 -10.16
CA LEU A 88 -12.80 -2.76 -8.85
C LEU A 88 -11.62 -1.79 -8.70
N ILE A 89 -10.43 -2.18 -9.19
CA ILE A 89 -9.24 -1.32 -9.15
C ILE A 89 -9.48 0.00 -9.88
N ARG A 90 -10.13 -0.07 -11.06
CA ARG A 90 -10.49 1.10 -11.88
C ARG A 90 -11.61 1.91 -11.23
N GLU A 91 -12.69 1.26 -10.82
CA GLU A 91 -13.86 1.87 -10.21
C GLU A 91 -13.49 2.66 -8.94
N TRP A 92 -12.66 2.07 -8.07
CA TRP A 92 -12.25 2.68 -6.81
C TRP A 92 -11.02 3.57 -6.94
N LYS A 93 -10.51 3.75 -8.17
CA LYS A 93 -9.36 4.61 -8.50
C LYS A 93 -8.13 4.30 -7.64
N ILE A 94 -7.87 3.00 -7.44
CA ILE A 94 -6.83 2.52 -6.53
C ILE A 94 -5.44 2.99 -6.99
N GLU A 95 -5.18 2.93 -8.29
CA GLU A 95 -3.92 3.42 -8.88
C GLU A 95 -3.73 4.91 -8.63
N GLU A 96 -4.72 5.74 -8.92
CA GLU A 96 -4.62 7.20 -8.74
C GLU A 96 -4.38 7.57 -7.27
N ARG A 97 -5.04 6.88 -6.33
CA ARG A 97 -4.99 7.19 -4.90
C ARG A 97 -3.73 6.67 -4.22
N PHE A 98 -3.29 5.46 -4.58
CA PHE A 98 -2.26 4.72 -3.85
C PHE A 98 -0.99 4.48 -4.67
N ALA A 99 -0.90 4.95 -5.91
CA ALA A 99 0.30 4.80 -6.71
C ALA A 99 1.54 5.35 -5.96
N PRO A 100 2.64 4.59 -5.97
CA PRO A 100 3.84 4.97 -5.26
C PRO A 100 4.46 6.23 -5.85
N HIS A 101 4.89 7.12 -4.95
CA HIS A 101 5.42 8.42 -5.30
C HIS A 101 6.77 8.64 -4.65
N CYS A 102 7.63 9.42 -5.30
CA CYS A 102 8.94 9.71 -4.74
C CYS A 102 8.80 10.64 -3.54
N ARG A 103 9.35 10.26 -2.39
CA ARG A 103 9.38 11.13 -1.20
C ARG A 103 10.15 12.45 -1.41
N GLN A 104 11.03 12.50 -2.41
CA GLN A 104 11.85 13.68 -2.70
C GLN A 104 11.24 14.62 -3.76
N CYS A 105 10.74 14.09 -4.88
CA CYS A 105 10.24 14.90 -6.00
C CYS A 105 8.74 14.72 -6.28
N ARG A 106 8.04 13.88 -5.51
CA ARG A 106 6.60 13.59 -5.61
C ARG A 106 6.11 12.97 -6.91
N VAL A 107 6.98 12.74 -7.89
CA VAL A 107 6.67 12.02 -9.14
C VAL A 107 6.24 10.58 -8.83
N VAL A 108 5.16 10.14 -9.47
CA VAL A 108 4.69 8.75 -9.47
C VAL A 108 5.66 7.87 -10.24
N PHE A 109 5.99 6.70 -9.72
CA PHE A 109 6.90 5.77 -10.39
C PHE A 109 6.43 4.34 -10.20
N GLU A 110 6.71 3.46 -11.16
CA GLU A 110 6.37 2.05 -11.04
C GLU A 110 7.21 1.37 -9.95
N ARG A 111 6.54 0.62 -9.06
CA ARG A 111 7.25 -0.24 -8.12
C ARG A 111 7.74 -1.49 -8.85
N PRO A 112 9.02 -1.89 -8.67
CA PRO A 112 9.49 -3.17 -9.18
C PRO A 112 8.68 -4.29 -8.51
N LYS A 113 8.10 -5.19 -9.31
CA LYS A 113 7.26 -6.31 -8.84
C LYS A 113 7.98 -7.25 -7.87
N SER A 114 9.31 -7.29 -7.90
CA SER A 114 10.16 -8.23 -7.14
C SER A 114 10.85 -7.64 -5.91
N ALA A 115 10.63 -6.36 -5.58
CA ALA A 115 11.35 -5.74 -4.48
C ALA A 115 10.74 -6.12 -3.12
N ARG A 116 11.45 -6.98 -2.35
CA ARG A 116 11.12 -7.32 -0.95
C ARG A 116 10.88 -6.10 -0.05
N ARG A 117 11.50 -4.96 -0.38
CA ARG A 117 11.27 -3.68 0.31
C ARG A 117 10.72 -2.65 -0.68
N PRO A 118 9.58 -2.01 -0.38
CA PRO A 118 9.01 -0.98 -1.23
C PRO A 118 10.03 0.14 -1.47
N ARG A 119 10.27 0.47 -2.73
CA ARG A 119 11.13 1.59 -3.11
C ARG A 119 10.44 2.89 -2.68
N GLU A 120 11.18 3.79 -2.03
CA GLU A 120 10.68 5.10 -1.54
C GLU A 120 11.02 6.28 -2.48
N TYR A 121 11.95 6.07 -3.42
CA TYR A 121 12.49 7.11 -4.28
C TYR A 121 12.54 6.64 -5.73
N CYS A 122 12.14 7.50 -6.68
CA CYS A 122 12.16 7.18 -8.11
C CYS A 122 13.58 6.97 -8.68
N SER A 123 14.62 7.48 -8.01
CA SER A 123 16.02 7.36 -8.44
C SER A 123 17.01 7.40 -7.27
N ASN A 124 18.22 6.88 -7.50
CA ASN A 124 19.33 7.02 -6.54
C ASN A 124 19.69 8.49 -6.29
N ALA A 125 19.56 9.35 -7.31
CA ALA A 125 19.75 10.79 -7.17
C ALA A 125 18.74 11.40 -6.17
N CYS A 126 17.46 11.06 -6.28
CA CYS A 126 16.45 11.49 -5.32
C CYS A 126 16.70 10.97 -3.90
N ARG A 127 17.15 9.72 -3.77
CA ARG A 127 17.55 9.14 -2.49
C ARG A 127 18.71 9.91 -1.85
N GLN A 128 19.75 10.20 -2.63
CA GLN A 128 20.91 10.95 -2.15
C GLN A 128 20.56 12.39 -1.79
N LYS A 129 19.71 13.06 -2.58
CA LYS A 129 19.22 14.41 -2.28
C LYS A 129 18.47 14.46 -0.95
N ALA A 130 17.55 13.51 -0.73
CA ALA A 130 16.84 13.38 0.54
C ALA A 130 17.78 13.11 1.71
N TYR A 131 18.77 12.23 1.53
CA TYR A 131 19.78 11.93 2.55
C TYR A 131 20.61 13.17 2.93
N ARG A 132 21.08 13.93 1.94
CA ARG A 132 21.83 15.18 2.16
C ARG A 132 20.98 16.22 2.91
N ALA A 133 19.70 16.36 2.56
CA ALA A 133 18.78 17.26 3.26
C ALA A 133 18.62 16.88 4.74
N ARG A 134 18.42 15.59 5.04
CA ARG A 134 18.34 15.08 6.42
C ARG A 134 19.62 15.35 7.21
N ARG A 135 20.79 15.11 6.61
CA ARG A 135 22.08 15.39 7.26
C ARG A 135 22.31 16.87 7.52
N LYS A 136 21.86 17.74 6.61
CA LYS A 136 21.92 19.19 6.82
C LYS A 136 21.02 19.61 7.98
N ALA A 137 19.76 19.14 8.00
CA ALA A 137 18.83 19.42 9.10
C ALA A 137 19.35 18.93 10.46
N ALA A 138 19.92 17.72 10.52
CA ALA A 138 20.51 17.19 11.75
C ALA A 138 21.70 18.02 12.26
N ARG A 139 22.52 18.55 11.35
CA ARG A 139 23.64 19.44 11.70
C ARG A 139 23.20 20.84 12.12
N SER A 140 22.10 21.34 11.56
CA SER A 140 21.55 22.66 11.89
C SER A 140 20.73 22.65 13.19
N GLY A 141 20.21 21.50 13.61
CA GLY A 141 19.47 21.35 14.88
C GLY A 141 20.33 21.22 16.14
N ASP A 142 21.65 21.05 15.99
CA ASP A 142 22.61 20.99 17.12
C ASP A 142 23.13 22.38 17.53
N GLY A 143 22.73 23.44 16.83
CA GLY A 143 23.20 24.82 17.09
C GLY A 143 22.33 25.64 18.04
N ASP A 144 21.22 25.09 18.56
CA ASP A 144 20.21 25.82 19.34
C ASP A 144 20.16 25.37 20.82
N ARG A 145 21.32 24.95 21.35
CA ARG A 145 21.58 24.74 22.79
C ARG A 145 22.78 25.59 23.24
N GLY A 146 22.72 26.88 22.95
CA GLY A 146 23.62 27.91 23.49
C GLY A 146 22.89 28.74 24.51
#